data_AF-A0A6P1CMI0-F1
#
_entry.id   AF-A0A6P1CMI0-F1
#
_cell.length_a   1.000
_cell.length_b   1.000
_cell.length_c   1.000
_cell.angle_alpha   90.00
_cell.angle_beta   90.00
_cell.angle_gamma   90.00
#
_symmetry.space_group_name_H-M   'P 1'
#
loop_
_entity.id
_entity.type
_entity.pdbx_description
1 polymer ?
#
loop_
_entity_poly.entity_id
_entity_poly.type
_entity_poly.pdbx_seq_one_letter_code
_entity_poly.pdbx_strand_id
1 'polypeptide(L)'
;MNGGTDSAGASAGAGRWARAARLVLLLGEDERWRHGPLYHEIVRRARDSGLAGASVWRGVEGYGASSRIHTTRLLDLAEQLPMMVMIIDDADRLRGFVDDNSELFATVAVTLSDVEVWQPEASR
;
A
#
# COMPACT_ATOMS: atom_id res chain seq x y z
N MET A 1 -40.58 -22.83 -35.45
CA MET A 1 -40.76 -22.22 -34.12
C MET A 1 -39.53 -22.55 -33.30
N ASN A 2 -38.56 -21.64 -33.26
CA ASN A 2 -37.38 -21.77 -32.41
C ASN A 2 -37.75 -21.28 -31.02
N GLY A 3 -37.52 -22.08 -29.99
CA GLY A 3 -37.75 -21.68 -28.61
C GLY A 3 -37.14 -22.66 -27.62
N GLY A 4 -35.96 -22.29 -27.10
CA GLY A 4 -35.64 -22.52 -25.68
C GLY A 4 -34.76 -23.71 -25.33
N THR A 5 -33.51 -23.73 -25.81
CA THR A 5 -32.36 -24.15 -25.00
C THR A 5 -31.52 -22.88 -24.84
N ASP A 6 -31.02 -22.43 -23.69
CA ASP A 6 -30.43 -23.15 -22.58
C ASP A 6 -30.68 -22.40 -21.26
N SER A 7 -31.10 -23.12 -20.24
CA SER A 7 -30.76 -22.78 -18.86
C SER A 7 -29.26 -22.96 -18.69
N ALA A 8 -28.47 -21.93 -19.05
CA ALA A 8 -27.04 -21.90 -18.77
C ALA A 8 -26.85 -21.80 -17.24
N GLY A 9 -26.34 -22.88 -16.68
CA GLY A 9 -26.21 -23.10 -15.26
C GLY A 9 -25.33 -22.09 -14.54
N ALA A 10 -25.65 -21.89 -13.27
CA ALA A 10 -24.75 -21.27 -12.30
C ALA A 10 -23.41 -22.04 -12.29
N SER A 11 -22.32 -21.38 -12.69
CA SER A 11 -20.99 -21.96 -12.50
C SER A 11 -20.54 -21.73 -11.06
N ALA A 12 -20.38 -22.82 -10.33
CA ALA A 12 -19.69 -22.90 -9.06
C ALA A 12 -18.26 -22.32 -9.15
N GLY A 13 -17.82 -21.61 -8.10
CA GLY A 13 -16.41 -21.25 -7.92
C GLY A 13 -15.97 -19.84 -8.32
N ALA A 14 -16.88 -18.87 -8.41
CA ALA A 14 -16.47 -17.47 -8.52
C ALA A 14 -16.29 -16.91 -7.11
N GLY A 15 -15.09 -16.41 -6.79
CA GLY A 15 -14.83 -15.71 -5.52
C GLY A 15 -15.73 -14.49 -5.29
N ARG A 16 -15.36 -13.61 -4.36
CA ARG A 16 -16.11 -12.36 -4.11
C ARG A 16 -15.19 -11.16 -3.97
N TRP A 17 -15.68 -9.99 -4.38
CA TRP A 17 -15.09 -8.72 -3.98
C TRP A 17 -15.50 -8.41 -2.54
N ALA A 18 -14.53 -7.98 -1.72
CA ALA A 18 -14.75 -7.57 -0.35
C ALA A 18 -14.20 -6.16 -0.15
N ARG A 19 -14.89 -5.35 0.66
CA ARG A 19 -14.41 -4.00 1.00
C ARG A 19 -13.14 -4.08 1.84
N ALA A 20 -12.24 -3.14 1.57
CA ALA A 20 -11.02 -2.89 2.33
C ALA A 20 -10.65 -1.40 2.19
N ALA A 21 -9.52 -1.02 2.75
CA ALA A 21 -8.89 0.28 2.51
C ALA A 21 -7.42 0.09 2.12
N ARG A 22 -6.90 1.11 1.45
CA ARG A 22 -5.51 1.21 1.03
C ARG A 22 -4.87 2.38 1.74
N LEU A 23 -3.88 2.10 2.58
CA LEU A 23 -2.97 3.08 3.17
C LEU A 23 -1.77 3.26 2.23
N VAL A 24 -1.48 4.49 1.83
CA VAL A 24 -0.28 4.83 1.06
C VAL A 24 0.55 5.83 1.86
N LEU A 25 1.83 5.50 2.01
CA LEU A 25 2.83 6.26 2.74
C LEU A 25 3.90 6.69 1.73
N LEU A 26 4.12 8.00 1.60
CA LEU A 26 5.13 8.57 0.70
C LEU A 26 6.25 9.19 1.52
N LEU A 27 7.48 8.77 1.25
CA LEU A 27 8.68 9.14 2.00
C LEU A 27 9.92 9.12 1.12
N GLY A 28 11.01 9.75 1.54
CA GLY A 28 12.31 9.66 0.88
C GLY A 28 13.04 8.33 1.15
N GLU A 29 13.86 7.88 0.20
CA GLU A 29 14.74 6.72 0.37
C GLU A 29 15.80 6.90 1.49
N ASP A 30 16.21 8.14 1.72
CA ASP A 30 17.16 8.54 2.74
C ASP A 30 16.52 8.72 4.13
N GLU A 31 15.19 8.69 4.25
CA GLU A 31 14.53 8.80 5.54
C GLU A 31 14.92 7.63 6.47
N ARG A 32 15.28 7.99 7.71
CA ARG A 32 15.78 7.06 8.72
C ARG A 32 14.90 7.06 9.96
N TRP A 33 14.76 5.88 10.54
CA TRP A 33 14.24 5.68 11.88
C TRP A 33 15.28 4.97 12.73
N ARG A 34 15.76 5.66 13.78
CA ARG A 34 16.80 5.16 14.68
C ARG A 34 18.02 4.61 13.92
N HIS A 35 18.17 3.29 13.86
CA HIS A 35 19.33 2.60 13.30
C HIS A 35 19.09 2.04 11.88
N GLY A 36 17.99 2.40 11.21
CA GLY A 36 17.68 1.86 9.88
C GLY A 36 16.79 2.74 9.02
N PRO A 37 16.49 2.30 7.78
CA PRO A 37 15.58 3.00 6.87
C PRO A 37 14.15 3.04 7.41
N LEU A 38 13.48 4.20 7.28
CA LEU A 38 12.12 4.39 7.80
C LEU A 38 11.11 3.45 7.11
N TYR A 39 11.19 3.27 5.78
CA TYR A 39 10.30 2.35 5.05
C TYR A 39 10.38 0.92 5.58
N HIS A 40 11.58 0.48 5.98
CA HIS A 40 11.80 -0.87 6.49
C HIS A 40 11.17 -1.03 7.87
N GLU A 41 11.32 -0.02 8.74
CA GLU A 41 10.66 -0.02 10.04
C GLU A 41 9.14 -0.06 9.92
N ILE A 42 8.55 0.72 9.01
CA ILE A 42 7.10 0.71 8.74
C ILE A 42 6.63 -0.70 8.35
N VAL A 43 7.31 -1.35 7.41
CA VAL A 43 6.95 -2.72 6.97
C VAL A 43 7.09 -3.72 8.11
N ARG A 44 8.16 -3.60 8.91
CA ARG A 44 8.36 -4.46 10.09
C ARG A 44 7.19 -4.31 11.07
N ARG A 45 6.83 -3.08 11.45
CA ARG A 45 5.74 -2.85 12.40
C ARG A 45 4.38 -3.24 11.82
N ALA A 46 4.14 -3.05 10.53
CA ALA A 46 2.93 -3.51 9.86
C ALA A 46 2.79 -5.04 9.96
N ARG A 47 3.88 -5.78 9.73
CA ARG A 47 3.93 -7.23 9.91
C ARG A 47 3.70 -7.63 11.37
N ASP A 48 4.36 -6.96 12.31
CA ASP A 48 4.24 -7.26 13.74
C ASP A 48 2.83 -6.95 14.28
N SER A 49 2.12 -6.00 13.66
CA SER A 49 0.71 -5.67 13.94
C SER A 49 -0.28 -6.63 13.26
N GLY A 50 0.23 -7.62 12.53
CA GLY A 50 -0.57 -8.64 11.84
C GLY A 50 -1.37 -8.12 10.65
N LEU A 51 -1.00 -6.98 10.06
CA LEU A 51 -1.67 -6.47 8.87
C LEU A 51 -1.51 -7.45 7.69
N ALA A 52 -2.49 -7.49 6.79
CA ALA A 52 -2.63 -8.49 5.74
C ALA A 52 -1.44 -8.51 4.77
N GLY A 53 -0.83 -7.36 4.52
CA GLY A 53 0.41 -7.25 3.75
C GLY A 53 0.84 -5.81 3.52
N ALA A 54 2.14 -5.63 3.29
CA ALA A 54 2.74 -4.35 2.95
C ALA A 54 3.73 -4.55 1.79
N SER A 55 3.72 -3.62 0.84
CA SER A 55 4.61 -3.62 -0.31
C SER A 55 5.33 -2.27 -0.42
N VAL A 56 6.56 -2.29 -0.92
CA VAL A 56 7.39 -1.10 -1.07
C VAL A 56 7.80 -0.94 -2.53
N TRP A 57 7.68 0.28 -3.06
CA TRP A 57 8.14 0.66 -4.39
C TRP A 57 9.11 1.81 -4.28
N ARG A 58 10.10 1.82 -5.18
CA ARG A 58 10.99 2.94 -5.42
C ARG A 58 10.56 3.63 -6.71
N GLY A 59 10.29 4.92 -6.64
CA GLY A 59 9.99 5.74 -7.82
C GLY A 59 11.26 6.14 -8.56
N VAL A 60 11.09 6.55 -9.82
CA VAL A 60 12.19 7.05 -10.67
C VAL A 60 12.46 8.53 -10.41
N GLU A 61 11.40 9.28 -10.06
CA GLU A 61 11.43 10.72 -9.84
C GLU A 61 10.21 11.13 -9.00
N GLY A 62 10.37 12.21 -8.22
CA GLY A 62 9.30 12.78 -7.42
C GLY A 62 9.69 14.13 -6.82
N TYR A 63 8.70 14.84 -6.30
CA TYR A 63 8.88 16.07 -5.53
C TYR A 63 7.94 16.05 -4.31
N GLY A 64 8.39 16.61 -3.20
CA GLY A 64 7.65 16.64 -1.93
C GLY A 64 7.48 18.06 -1.38
N ALA A 65 7.10 18.17 -0.10
CA ALA A 65 6.87 19.43 0.60
C ALA A 65 8.09 20.39 0.62
N SER A 66 9.29 19.90 0.34
CA SER A 66 10.53 20.68 0.18
C SER A 66 10.71 21.31 -1.21
N SER A 67 9.79 21.06 -2.16
CA SER A 67 9.78 21.62 -3.52
C SER A 67 11.04 21.35 -4.38
N ARG A 68 11.81 20.30 -4.08
CA ARG A 68 12.93 19.85 -4.92
C ARG A 68 12.45 18.74 -5.87
N ILE A 69 12.73 18.88 -7.17
CA ILE A 69 12.50 17.83 -8.17
C ILE A 69 13.69 16.87 -8.13
N HIS A 70 13.45 15.59 -7.87
CA HIS A 70 14.49 14.56 -7.89
C HIS A 70 14.41 13.77 -9.19
N THR A 71 15.38 13.94 -10.10
CA THR A 71 15.40 13.28 -11.40
C THR A 71 16.71 12.53 -11.62
N THR A 72 16.68 11.42 -12.36
CA THR A 72 17.87 10.69 -12.79
C THR A 72 18.55 11.42 -13.95
N ARG A 73 19.34 12.46 -13.69
CA ARG A 73 20.27 13.05 -14.68
C ARG A 73 21.69 13.08 -14.13
N LEU A 74 22.63 12.84 -15.03
CA LEU A 74 24.00 12.35 -14.82
C LEU A 74 24.94 13.16 -13.89
N LEU A 75 24.51 14.27 -13.26
CA LEU A 75 25.40 15.17 -12.52
C LEU A 75 24.84 15.75 -11.20
N ASP A 76 23.71 15.26 -10.68
CA ASP A 76 23.22 15.63 -9.34
C ASP A 76 23.27 14.42 -8.39
N LEU A 77 24.44 14.22 -7.79
CA LEU A 77 24.72 13.19 -6.80
C LEU A 77 24.03 13.52 -5.45
N ALA A 78 22.70 13.49 -5.40
CA ALA A 78 21.91 13.54 -4.17
C ALA A 78 20.57 12.83 -4.40
N GLU A 79 20.66 11.51 -4.46
CA GLU A 79 19.55 10.57 -4.62
C GLU A 79 18.59 10.65 -3.42
N GLN A 80 17.47 11.37 -3.59
CA GLN A 80 16.31 11.32 -2.70
C GLN A 80 15.11 10.78 -3.50
N LEU A 81 15.25 9.54 -3.99
CA LEU A 81 14.18 8.92 -4.76
C LEU A 81 12.94 8.72 -3.85
N PRO A 82 11.73 8.96 -4.37
CA PRO A 82 10.53 8.73 -3.59
C PRO A 82 10.35 7.23 -3.37
N MET A 83 10.09 6.86 -2.13
CA MET A 83 9.63 5.54 -1.72
C MET A 83 8.13 5.61 -1.48
N MET A 84 7.43 4.53 -1.83
CA MET A 84 6.02 4.35 -1.51
C MET A 84 5.87 3.05 -0.73
N VAL A 85 5.25 3.10 0.45
CA VAL A 85 4.75 1.90 1.14
C VAL A 85 3.23 1.85 0.99
N MET A 86 2.69 0.72 0.54
CA MET A 86 1.24 0.48 0.46
C MET A 86 0.86 -0.69 1.32
N ILE A 87 -0.21 -0.52 2.08
CA ILE A 87 -0.82 -1.55 2.92
C ILE A 87 -2.29 -1.61 2.55
N ILE A 88 -2.82 -2.82 2.34
CA ILE A 88 -4.24 -3.04 2.09
C ILE A 88 -4.77 -3.94 3.21
N ASP A 89 -5.75 -3.43 3.96
CA ASP A 89 -6.39 -4.13 5.07
C ASP A 89 -7.75 -3.49 5.38
N ASP A 90 -8.40 -3.94 6.44
CA ASP A 90 -9.53 -3.25 7.04
C ASP A 90 -9.19 -1.81 7.44
N ALA A 91 -10.13 -0.88 7.22
CA ALA A 91 -9.91 0.54 7.40
C ALA A 91 -9.61 0.91 8.87
N ASP A 92 -10.25 0.25 9.83
CA ASP A 92 -10.05 0.55 11.24
C ASP A 92 -8.71 0.01 11.73
N ARG A 93 -8.28 -1.15 11.21
CA ARG A 93 -6.93 -1.68 11.46
C ARG A 93 -5.84 -0.75 10.92
N LEU A 94 -6.04 -0.18 9.72
CA LEU A 94 -5.09 0.77 9.14
C LEU A 94 -5.02 2.07 9.94
N ARG A 95 -6.15 2.61 10.40
CA ARG A 95 -6.17 3.79 11.28
C ARG A 95 -5.49 3.52 12.62
N GLY A 96 -5.83 2.41 13.28
CA GLY A 96 -5.19 2.00 14.52
C GLY A 96 -3.67 1.84 14.37
N PHE A 97 -3.22 1.24 13.27
CA PHE A 97 -1.78 1.16 12.96
C PHE A 97 -1.12 2.55 12.84
N VAL A 98 -1.78 3.51 12.18
CA VAL A 98 -1.25 4.88 12.07
C VAL A 98 -1.18 5.57 13.42
N ASP A 99 -2.24 5.46 14.23
CA ASP A 99 -2.33 6.10 15.54
C ASP A 99 -1.29 5.54 16.52
N ASP A 100 -1.20 4.20 16.61
CA ASP A 100 -0.27 3.49 17.51
C ASP A 100 1.21 3.70 17.14
N ASN A 101 1.48 4.12 15.91
CA ASN A 101 2.84 4.35 15.38
C ASN A 101 3.03 5.78 14.87
N SER A 102 2.26 6.73 15.40
CA SER A 102 2.21 8.13 14.94
C SER A 102 3.58 8.81 14.86
N GLU A 103 4.56 8.38 15.67
CA GLU A 103 5.92 8.90 15.63
C GLU A 103 6.68 8.58 14.34
N LEU A 104 6.29 7.52 13.62
CA LEU A 104 6.88 7.16 12.32
C LEU A 104 6.40 8.09 11.20
N PHE A 105 5.27 8.78 11.39
CA PHE A 105 4.56 9.47 10.32
C PHE A 105 4.68 10.99 10.37
N ALA A 106 5.44 11.54 11.32
CA ALA A 106 5.58 12.98 11.52
C ALA A 106 6.05 13.74 10.27
N THR A 107 6.85 13.09 9.40
CA THR A 107 7.38 13.65 8.14
C THR A 107 6.83 12.98 6.90
N VAL A 108 6.00 11.95 7.05
CA VAL A 108 5.52 11.09 5.96
C VAL A 108 4.15 11.56 5.50
N ALA A 109 3.94 11.69 4.19
CA ALA A 109 2.59 11.90 3.69
C ALA A 109 1.80 10.60 3.78
N VAL A 110 0.74 10.60 4.60
CA VAL A 110 -0.13 9.45 4.85
C VAL A 110 -1.48 9.67 4.17
N THR A 111 -1.92 8.72 3.37
CA THR A 111 -3.22 8.78 2.69
C THR A 111 -3.97 7.46 2.84
N LEU A 112 -5.29 7.54 2.96
CA LEU A 112 -6.17 6.39 3.04
C LEU A 112 -7.24 6.50 1.94
N SER A 113 -7.57 5.39 1.29
CA SER A 113 -8.64 5.34 0.29
C SER A 113 -9.38 4.01 0.37
N ASP A 114 -10.69 4.03 0.16
CA ASP A 114 -11.49 2.81 0.03
C ASP A 114 -11.08 2.02 -1.22
N VAL A 115 -11.02 0.69 -1.10
CA VAL A 115 -10.78 -0.24 -2.21
C VAL A 115 -11.61 -1.51 -2.06
N GLU A 116 -11.69 -2.32 -3.11
CA GLU A 116 -12.22 -3.68 -3.04
C GLU A 116 -11.12 -4.68 -3.38
N VAL A 117 -11.08 -5.79 -2.65
CA VAL A 117 -10.11 -6.87 -2.83
C VAL A 117 -10.85 -8.12 -3.27
N TRP A 118 -10.33 -8.76 -4.31
CA TRP A 118 -10.83 -10.05 -4.76
C TRP A 118 -10.40 -11.16 -3.78
N GLN A 119 -11.37 -11.93 -3.30
CA GLN A 119 -11.15 -13.07 -2.42
C GLN A 119 -11.59 -14.35 -3.13
N PRO A 120 -10.70 -15.34 -3.32
CA PRO A 120 -11.10 -16.61 -3.87
C PRO A 120 -12.06 -17.32 -2.90
N GLU A 121 -12.97 -18.13 -3.43
CA GLU A 121 -13.75 -19.04 -2.60
C GLU A 121 -12.77 -20.04 -1.97
N ALA A 122 -12.76 -20.14 -0.64
CA ALA A 122 -11.77 -20.95 0.06
C ALA A 122 -11.85 -22.40 -0.43
N SER A 123 -10.77 -22.90 -1.01
CA SER A 123 -10.63 -24.34 -1.26
C SER A 123 -10.51 -25.00 0.11
N ARG A 124 -11.57 -25.72 0.52
CA ARG A 124 -11.59 -26.51 1.76
C ARG A 124 -10.53 -27.60 1.73
#